data_AF-A0A933GX23-F1
#
_entry.id   AF-A0A933GX23-F1
#
_cell.length_a   1.000
_cell.length_b   1.000
_cell.length_c   1.000
_cell.angle_alpha   90.00
_cell.angle_beta   90.00
_cell.angle_gamma   90.00
#
_symmetry.space_group_name_H-M   'P 1'
#
loop_
_entity.id
_entity.type
_entity.pdbx_description
1 polymer ?
#
loop_
_entity_poly.entity_id
_entity_poly.type
_entity_poly.pdbx_seq_one_letter_code
_entity_poly.pdbx_strand_id
1 'polypeptide(L)'
;MVQTIVTRKRFTIEEGGNVGIGTTIPNPTQMLHLTRGNHVALRFAATGVAGGAAPGNAYDLNAAKELLEIVRAQAESIEELRRRMEDRP
;
A
#
# COMPACT_ATOMS: atom_id res chain seq x y z
N MET A 1 9.94 32.59 -37.53
CA MET A 1 9.23 32.53 -36.23
C MET A 1 10.20 31.98 -35.20
N VAL A 2 10.71 32.83 -34.30
CA VAL A 2 11.60 32.39 -33.21
C VAL A 2 10.72 31.98 -32.03
N GLN A 3 10.84 30.74 -31.56
CA GLN A 3 10.21 30.35 -30.29
C GLN A 3 11.11 30.78 -29.13
N THR A 4 10.56 31.57 -28.23
CA THR A 4 11.18 31.82 -26.92
C THR A 4 10.97 30.60 -26.04
N ILE A 5 12.04 29.92 -25.63
CA ILE A 5 11.97 28.86 -24.63
C ILE A 5 11.79 29.51 -23.25
N VAL A 6 10.59 29.41 -22.69
CA VAL A 6 10.35 29.76 -21.29
C VAL A 6 10.85 28.62 -20.41
N THR A 7 11.93 28.84 -19.68
CA THR A 7 12.47 27.83 -18.77
C THR A 7 11.70 27.88 -17.45
N ARG A 8 10.83 26.88 -17.21
CA ARG A 8 10.19 26.68 -15.90
C ARG A 8 11.10 25.84 -14.99
N LYS A 9 11.24 26.25 -13.73
CA LYS A 9 11.93 25.46 -12.70
C LYS A 9 11.16 24.15 -12.49
N ARG A 10 11.83 23.02 -12.75
CA ARG A 10 11.24 21.68 -12.57
C ARG A 10 11.59 21.05 -11.22
N PHE A 11 12.66 21.52 -10.59
CA PHE A 11 13.23 21.00 -9.35
C PHE A 11 13.87 22.16 -8.56
N THR A 12 13.55 22.27 -7.27
CA THR A 12 14.04 23.34 -6.36
C THR A 12 14.40 22.72 -5.01
N ILE A 13 15.54 23.13 -4.42
CA ILE A 13 15.92 22.84 -3.03
C ILE A 13 16.10 24.18 -2.31
N GLU A 14 15.44 24.36 -1.17
CA GLU A 14 15.57 25.56 -0.34
C GLU A 14 16.66 25.40 0.73
N GLU A 15 17.10 26.51 1.33
CA GLU A 15 18.11 26.50 2.40
C GLU A 15 17.68 25.66 3.62
N GLY A 16 16.37 25.56 3.89
CA GLY A 16 15.79 24.67 4.90
C GLY A 16 15.69 23.20 4.49
N GLY A 17 16.17 22.82 3.31
CA GLY A 17 16.13 21.45 2.79
C GLY A 17 14.82 21.04 2.11
N ASN A 18 13.86 21.96 1.99
CA ASN A 18 12.58 21.69 1.32
C ASN A 18 12.79 21.45 -0.18
N VAL A 19 12.17 20.39 -0.71
CA VAL A 19 12.30 20.03 -2.13
C VAL A 19 10.97 20.24 -2.85
N GLY A 20 10.98 21.05 -3.91
CA GLY A 20 9.84 21.25 -4.81
C GLY A 20 10.06 20.59 -6.17
N ILE A 21 9.11 19.81 -6.64
CA ILE A 21 9.13 19.20 -7.99
C ILE A 21 7.87 19.60 -8.76
N GLY A 22 8.06 20.24 -9.91
CA GLY A 22 6.95 20.77 -10.71
C GLY A 22 6.24 22.00 -10.12
N THR A 23 6.76 22.54 -9.02
CA THR A 23 6.31 23.78 -8.37
C THR A 23 7.37 24.87 -8.46
N THR A 24 6.96 26.12 -8.67
CA THR A 24 7.85 27.29 -8.69
C THR A 24 8.13 27.83 -7.29
N ILE A 25 7.30 27.49 -6.31
CA ILE A 25 7.39 27.96 -4.92
C ILE A 25 7.05 26.76 -4.02
N PRO A 26 8.06 26.03 -3.51
CA PRO A 26 7.86 25.05 -2.46
C PRO A 26 7.23 25.74 -1.24
N ASN A 27 6.37 25.03 -0.51
CA ASN A 27 5.82 25.58 0.73
C ASN A 27 6.89 25.44 1.83
N PRO A 28 7.26 26.51 2.55
CA PRO A 28 8.32 26.45 3.57
C PRO A 28 7.99 25.53 4.75
N THR A 29 6.71 25.18 4.97
CA THR A 29 6.29 24.28 6.05
C THR A 29 6.17 22.81 5.62
N GLN A 30 6.35 22.51 4.33
CA GLN A 30 6.25 21.16 3.78
C GLN A 30 7.60 20.73 3.19
N MET A 31 8.19 19.68 3.77
CA MET A 31 9.52 19.19 3.34
C MET A 31 9.55 18.70 1.88
N LEU A 32 8.41 18.26 1.34
CA LEU A 32 8.27 17.81 -0.05
C LEU A 32 6.98 18.35 -0.67
N HIS A 33 7.10 19.18 -1.71
CA HIS A 33 5.97 19.74 -2.46
C HIS A 33 6.00 19.23 -3.91
N LEU A 34 4.98 18.46 -4.29
CA LEU A 34 4.80 17.91 -5.62
C LEU A 34 3.55 18.51 -6.26
N THR A 35 3.71 19.18 -7.39
CA THR A 35 2.57 19.75 -8.12
C THR A 35 2.55 19.18 -9.53
N ARG A 36 1.44 18.56 -9.89
CA ARG A 36 1.13 18.09 -11.25
C ARG A 36 -0.34 18.36 -11.50
N GLY A 37 -0.71 18.68 -12.74
CA GLY A 37 -2.12 18.87 -13.14
C GLY A 37 -2.87 17.54 -13.16
N ASN A 38 -3.29 17.08 -14.35
CA ASN A 38 -4.23 15.95 -14.51
C ASN A 38 -3.61 14.54 -14.33
N HIS A 39 -2.56 14.38 -13.54
CA HIS A 39 -1.84 13.11 -13.43
C HIS A 39 -1.33 12.85 -12.02
N VAL A 40 -1.07 11.58 -11.70
CA VAL A 40 -0.48 11.15 -10.43
C VAL A 40 0.80 11.92 -10.14
N ALA A 41 0.82 12.67 -9.03
CA ALA A 41 1.96 13.47 -8.59
C ALA A 41 3.05 12.63 -7.91
N LEU A 42 2.67 11.52 -7.28
CA LEU A 42 3.60 10.60 -6.62
C LEU A 42 3.03 9.17 -6.64
N ARG A 43 3.83 8.20 -7.09
CA ARG A 43 3.49 6.76 -7.03
C ARG A 43 4.55 6.05 -6.21
N PHE A 44 4.14 5.47 -5.09
CA PHE A 44 4.95 4.49 -4.37
C PHE A 44 4.63 3.10 -4.91
N ALA A 45 5.62 2.42 -5.47
CA ALA A 45 5.51 1.02 -5.88
C ALA A 45 6.44 0.21 -4.97
N ALA A 46 5.87 -0.62 -4.10
CA ALA A 46 6.64 -1.58 -3.33
C ALA A 46 6.94 -2.79 -4.21
N THR A 47 8.21 -3.15 -4.36
CA THR A 47 8.65 -4.38 -5.05
C THR A 47 8.84 -5.56 -4.08
N GLY A 48 8.48 -5.40 -2.80
CA GLY A 48 8.51 -6.44 -1.78
C GLY A 48 7.11 -6.74 -1.25
N VAL A 49 6.63 -7.96 -1.52
CA VAL A 49 5.30 -8.52 -1.21
C VAL A 49 4.14 -7.71 -1.78
N ALA A 50 3.35 -8.36 -2.64
CA ALA A 50 2.22 -7.78 -3.34
C ALA A 50 1.18 -7.17 -2.39
N GLY A 51 1.37 -5.90 -2.03
CA GLY A 51 0.30 -4.94 -1.76
C GLY A 51 -0.24 -4.32 -3.06
N GLY A 52 -0.11 -5.04 -4.18
CA GLY A 52 -0.87 -4.83 -5.40
C GLY A 52 -2.13 -5.68 -5.36
N ALA A 53 -2.90 -5.62 -4.27
CA ALA A 53 -4.28 -6.05 -4.37
C ALA A 53 -4.95 -5.07 -5.33
N ALA A 54 -5.68 -5.60 -6.32
CA ALA A 54 -6.79 -4.85 -6.89
C ALA A 54 -7.58 -4.21 -5.72
N PRO A 55 -8.14 -3.00 -5.89
CA PRO A 55 -8.70 -2.18 -4.80
C PRO A 55 -9.84 -2.79 -3.95
N GLY A 56 -10.06 -4.11 -3.96
CA GLY A 56 -11.13 -4.77 -3.20
C GLY A 56 -10.70 -5.72 -2.08
N ASN A 57 -9.46 -6.20 -2.00
CA ASN A 57 -9.16 -7.27 -1.04
C ASN A 57 -7.70 -7.30 -0.58
N ALA A 58 -7.37 -6.39 0.34
CA ALA A 58 -6.27 -6.61 1.26
C ALA A 58 -6.73 -7.65 2.30
N TYR A 59 -6.28 -8.90 2.16
CA TYR A 59 -6.53 -9.91 3.18
C TYR A 59 -5.54 -9.70 4.32
N ASP A 60 -6.05 -9.35 5.50
CA ASP A 60 -5.24 -9.32 6.71
C ASP A 60 -4.80 -10.76 7.04
N LEU A 61 -3.51 -11.03 6.83
CA LEU A 61 -2.90 -12.34 7.07
C LEU A 61 -2.85 -12.70 8.56
N ASN A 62 -2.99 -11.73 9.46
CA ASN A 62 -3.08 -12.00 10.88
C ASN A 62 -4.50 -12.45 11.26
N ALA A 63 -5.54 -11.80 10.74
CA ALA A 63 -6.92 -12.27 10.88
C ALA A 63 -7.12 -13.65 10.25
N ALA A 64 -6.47 -13.93 9.11
CA ALA A 64 -6.52 -15.25 8.48
C ALA A 64 -5.85 -16.37 9.31
N LYS A 65 -4.85 -16.04 10.14
CA LYS A 65 -4.20 -17.03 11.04
C LYS A 65 -5.11 -17.44 12.19
N GLU A 66 -5.83 -16.49 12.78
CA GLU A 66 -6.83 -16.77 13.84
C GLU A 66 -7.94 -17.69 13.32
N LEU A 67 -8.42 -17.43 12.10
CA LEU A 67 -9.43 -18.28 11.45
C LEU A 67 -8.90 -19.69 11.15
N LEU A 68 -7.63 -19.82 10.76
CA LEU A 68 -7.01 -21.13 10.49
C LEU A 68 -6.90 -21.97 11.76
N GLU A 69 -6.63 -21.33 12.90
CA GLU A 69 -6.54 -22.01 14.19
C GLU A 69 -7.90 -22.59 14.61
N ILE A 70 -8.98 -21.82 14.42
CA ILE A 70 -10.35 -22.29 14.68
C ILE A 70 -10.71 -23.48 13.78
N VAL A 71 -10.42 -23.40 12.49
CA VAL A 71 -10.71 -24.49 11.53
C VAL A 71 -9.93 -25.76 11.89
N ARG A 72 -8.68 -25.62 12.34
CA ARG A 72 -7.87 -26.75 12.80
C ARG A 72 -8.47 -27.42 14.05
N ALA A 73 -8.85 -26.62 15.04
CA ALA A 73 -9.46 -27.12 16.27
C ALA A 73 -10.82 -27.81 16.01
N GLN A 74 -11.61 -27.31 15.06
CA GLN A 74 -12.87 -27.94 14.65
C GLN A 74 -12.64 -29.28 13.95
N ALA A 75 -11.63 -29.40 13.08
CA ALA A 75 -11.33 -30.65 12.39
C ALA A 75 -10.97 -31.78 13.37
N GLU A 76 -10.21 -31.46 14.43
CA GLU A 76 -9.85 -32.43 15.47
C GLU A 76 -11.08 -32.89 16.26
N SER A 77 -11.97 -31.96 16.64
CA SER A 77 -13.20 -32.27 17.36
C SER A 77 -14.17 -33.17 16.58
N ILE A 78 -14.23 -32.98 15.25
CA ILE A 78 -15.08 -33.80 14.36
C ILE A 78 -14.55 -35.22 14.24
N GLU A 79 -13.23 -35.39 14.15
CA GLU A 79 -12.62 -36.72 14.05
C GLU A 79 -12.81 -37.51 15.36
N GLU A 80 -12.76 -36.83 16.50
CA GLU A 80 -13.06 -37.45 17.79
C GLU A 80 -14.53 -37.89 17.89
N LEU A 81 -15.48 -37.05 17.44
CA LEU A 81 -16.89 -37.42 17.37
C LEU A 81 -17.14 -38.60 16.43
N ARG A 82 -16.47 -38.61 15.27
CA ARG A 82 -16.54 -39.72 14.32
C ARG A 82 -16.04 -41.02 14.96
N ARG A 83 -14.88 -40.97 15.62
CA ARG A 83 -14.32 -42.12 16.33
C ARG A 83 -15.27 -42.65 17.41
N ARG A 84 -15.94 -41.76 18.15
CA ARG A 84 -16.96 -42.13 19.15
C ARG A 84 -18.23 -42.74 18.55
N MET A 85 -18.56 -42.42 17.31
CA MET A 85 -19.71 -43.01 16.61
C MET A 85 -19.38 -44.37 15.99
N GLU A 86 -18.14 -44.57 15.55
CA GLU A 86 -17.66 -45.83 14.98
C GLU A 86 -17.47 -46.92 16.06
N ASP A 87 -17.20 -46.52 17.30
CA ASP A 87 -17.07 -47.40 18.47
C ASP A 87 -18.41 -47.66 19.20
N ARG A 88 -19.55 -47.31 18.59
CA ARG A 88 -20.88 -47.66 19.13
C ARG A 88 -21.26 -49.07 18.66
N PRO A 89 -21.50 -50.03 19.57
CA PRO A 89 -21.93 -51.39 19.23
C PRO A 89 -23.35 -51.44 18.65
#